data_AF-A0A923LHG0-F1
#
_entry.id   AF-A0A923LHG0-F1
#
_cell.length_a   1.000
_cell.length_b   1.000
_cell.length_c   1.000
_cell.angle_alpha   90.00
_cell.angle_beta   90.00
_cell.angle_gamma   90.00
#
_symmetry.space_group_name_H-M   'P 1'
#
loop_
_entity.id
_entity.type
_entity.pdbx_description
1 polymer ?
#
loop_
_entity_poly.entity_id
_entity_poly.type
_entity_poly.pdbx_seq_one_letter_code
_entity_poly.pdbx_strand_id
1 'polypeptide(L)'
;MKVWITKYALTDGIIEAESDTQTQDKEKIFAFWNNDEFGIFYPKKEEVFFDKQSAIKKAEEMCRNKIASLKKQIEKLEGMKFE
;
A
#
# COMPACT_ATOMS: atom_id res chain seq x y z
N MET A 1 -14.96 4.44 -11.41
CA MET A 1 -14.33 3.13 -11.74
C MET A 1 -13.69 2.56 -10.48
N LYS A 2 -13.86 1.26 -10.19
CA LYS A 2 -13.29 0.65 -8.98
C LYS A 2 -11.77 0.49 -9.09
N VAL A 3 -11.06 0.78 -8.00
CA VAL A 3 -9.60 0.67 -7.87
C VAL A 3 -9.22 0.06 -6.52
N TRP A 4 -8.03 -0.53 -6.47
CA TRP A 4 -7.42 -1.09 -5.27
C TRP A 4 -6.05 -0.45 -5.05
N ILE A 5 -5.82 0.11 -3.87
CA ILE A 5 -4.62 0.89 -3.55
C ILE A 5 -3.78 0.13 -2.51
N THR A 6 -2.48 -0.03 -2.78
CA THR A 6 -1.56 -0.80 -1.93
C THR A 6 -0.60 0.06 -1.11
N LYS A 7 -0.67 1.39 -1.19
CA LYS A 7 0.20 2.33 -0.46
C LYS A 7 0.32 2.01 1.03
N TYR A 8 -0.80 1.61 1.66
CA TYR A 8 -0.89 1.26 3.07
C TYR A 8 -1.21 -0.22 3.32
N ALA A 9 -0.87 -1.10 2.36
CA ALA A 9 -1.21 -2.51 2.43
C ALA A 9 -0.66 -3.24 3.68
N LEU A 10 0.44 -2.76 4.24
CA LEU A 10 1.08 -3.36 5.42
C LEU A 10 0.60 -2.79 6.76
N THR A 11 -0.20 -1.73 6.75
CA THR A 11 -0.77 -1.12 7.97
C THR A 11 -2.28 -1.30 8.01
N ASP A 12 -2.96 -0.84 6.96
CA ASP A 12 -4.42 -0.72 6.91
C ASP A 12 -5.06 -1.72 5.94
N GLY A 13 -4.24 -2.54 5.29
CA GLY A 13 -4.67 -3.46 4.25
C GLY A 13 -4.85 -2.78 2.89
N ILE A 14 -5.37 -3.54 1.93
CA ILE A 14 -5.64 -3.01 0.58
C ILE A 14 -6.88 -2.14 0.64
N ILE A 15 -6.72 -0.88 0.27
CA ILE A 15 -7.82 0.09 0.25
C ILE A 15 -8.62 -0.14 -1.04
N GLU A 16 -9.91 -0.38 -0.88
CA GLU A 16 -10.86 -0.46 -1.99
C GLU A 16 -11.54 0.89 -2.15
N ALA A 17 -11.60 1.38 -3.39
CA ALA A 17 -12.04 2.74 -3.66
C ALA A 17 -12.69 2.89 -5.04
N GLU A 18 -13.45 3.96 -5.20
CA GLU A 18 -13.97 4.40 -6.50
C GLU A 18 -13.20 5.61 -6.99
N SER A 19 -12.58 5.50 -8.16
CA SER A 19 -11.92 6.59 -8.86
C SER A 19 -12.90 7.32 -9.77
N ASP A 20 -13.00 8.64 -9.61
CA ASP A 20 -13.57 9.53 -10.62
C ASP A 20 -12.47 9.88 -11.63
N THR A 21 -12.52 9.26 -12.81
CA THR A 21 -11.54 9.46 -13.87
C THR A 21 -11.65 10.83 -14.57
N GLN A 22 -12.53 11.73 -14.09
CA GLN A 22 -12.75 13.04 -14.69
C GLN A 22 -11.70 14.09 -14.31
N THR A 23 -10.89 13.89 -13.27
CA THR A 23 -9.76 14.79 -13.00
C THR A 23 -8.55 14.38 -13.84
N GLN A 24 -8.25 15.18 -14.87
CA GLN A 24 -7.11 15.02 -15.79
C GLN A 24 -5.73 15.06 -15.12
N ASP A 25 -5.65 15.29 -13.81
CA ASP A 25 -4.44 15.15 -13.02
C ASP A 25 -4.18 13.65 -12.76
N LYS A 26 -3.40 13.03 -13.65
CA LYS A 26 -3.02 11.61 -13.64
C LYS A 26 -2.32 11.12 -12.36
N GLU A 27 -2.10 12.00 -11.39
CA GLU A 27 -1.39 11.77 -10.13
C GLU A 27 -2.30 11.73 -8.90
N LYS A 28 -3.59 11.99 -9.05
CA LYS A 28 -4.52 12.10 -7.91
C LYS A 28 -5.68 11.15 -8.11
N ILE A 29 -5.74 10.11 -7.28
CA ILE A 29 -6.89 9.21 -7.24
C ILE A 29 -7.70 9.57 -6.01
N PHE A 30 -8.86 10.18 -6.25
CA PHE A 30 -9.89 10.29 -5.24
C PHE A 30 -10.38 8.88 -4.92
N ALA A 31 -10.28 8.50 -3.66
CA ALA A 31 -10.58 7.16 -3.19
C ALA A 31 -11.47 7.26 -1.95
N PHE A 32 -12.73 6.82 -2.09
CA PHE A 32 -13.71 6.84 -1.02
C PHE A 32 -13.53 5.60 -0.14
N TRP A 33 -13.32 5.80 1.17
CA TRP A 33 -13.29 4.73 2.17
C TRP A 33 -14.59 4.74 2.97
N ASN A 34 -15.16 3.56 3.24
CA ASN A 34 -16.50 3.37 3.84
C ASN A 34 -16.62 3.73 5.34
N ASN A 35 -15.75 4.60 5.88
CA ASN A 35 -15.73 4.97 7.31
C ASN A 35 -15.87 6.50 7.54
N ASP A 36 -16.65 7.20 6.72
CA ASP A 36 -16.97 8.64 6.88
C ASP A 36 -15.79 9.63 6.82
N GLU A 37 -14.55 9.17 6.66
CA GLU A 37 -13.38 10.04 6.48
C GLU A 37 -13.05 10.23 5.00
N PHE A 38 -13.24 11.47 4.53
CA PHE A 38 -12.80 11.93 3.22
C PHE A 38 -11.26 12.00 3.19
N GLY A 39 -10.61 10.89 2.84
CA GLY A 39 -9.16 10.83 2.65
C GLY A 39 -8.77 11.14 1.21
N ILE A 40 -8.09 12.28 0.97
CA ILE A 40 -7.41 12.48 -0.32
C ILE A 40 -6.11 11.69 -0.29
N PHE A 41 -6.11 10.56 -1.01
CA PHE A 41 -4.90 9.76 -1.18
C PHE A 41 -4.13 10.23 -2.43
N TYR A 42 -2.82 10.33 -2.28
CA TYR A 42 -1.89 10.51 -3.38
C TYR A 42 -1.07 9.22 -3.56
N PRO A 43 -1.69 8.12 -4.04
CA PRO A 43 -0.93 6.93 -4.38
C PRO A 43 -0.16 7.17 -5.68
N LYS A 44 1.04 6.61 -5.75
CA LYS A 44 1.77 6.55 -7.02
C LYS A 44 1.04 5.62 -7.97
N LYS A 45 1.24 5.80 -9.28
CA LYS A 45 0.64 4.95 -10.32
C LYS A 45 0.89 3.45 -10.08
N GLU A 46 2.06 3.09 -9.57
CA GLU A 46 2.46 1.70 -9.26
C GLU A 46 1.79 1.10 -8.01
N GLU A 47 1.12 1.93 -7.21
CA GLU A 47 0.40 1.54 -5.99
C GLU A 47 -1.11 1.38 -6.25
N VAL A 48 -1.55 1.59 -7.49
CA VAL A 48 -2.96 1.58 -7.89
C VAL A 48 -3.19 0.46 -8.89
N PHE A 49 -4.20 -0.35 -8.60
CA PHE A 49 -4.57 -1.49 -9.41
C PHE A 49 -6.04 -1.41 -9.81
N PHE A 50 -6.34 -1.83 -11.03
CA PHE A 50 -7.71 -1.97 -11.54
C PHE A 50 -8.23 -3.41 -11.44
N ASP A 51 -7.42 -4.29 -10.85
CA ASP A 51 -7.76 -5.68 -10.56
C ASP A 51 -7.31 -6.02 -9.13
N LYS A 52 -8.21 -6.65 -8.37
CA LYS A 52 -7.98 -7.00 -6.96
C LYS A 52 -6.84 -8.01 -6.80
N GLN A 53 -6.73 -8.98 -7.70
CA GLN A 53 -5.71 -10.03 -7.60
C GLN A 53 -4.30 -9.46 -7.76
N SER A 54 -4.14 -8.50 -8.66
CA SER A 54 -2.88 -7.77 -8.85
C SER A 54 -2.48 -6.98 -7.61
N ALA A 55 -3.43 -6.31 -6.95
CA ALA A 55 -3.18 -5.62 -5.68
C ALA A 55 -2.78 -6.61 -4.56
N ILE A 56 -3.46 -7.76 -4.45
CA ILE A 56 -3.13 -8.82 -3.48
C ILE A 56 -1.71 -9.31 -3.71
N LYS A 57 -1.36 -9.67 -4.95
CA LYS A 57 -0.01 -10.14 -5.29
C LYS A 57 1.06 -9.12 -4.89
N LYS A 58 0.79 -7.82 -5.10
CA LYS A 58 1.72 -6.75 -4.69
C LYS A 58 1.83 -6.64 -3.18
N ALA A 59 0.72 -6.68 -2.44
CA ALA A 59 0.71 -6.63 -0.98
C ALA A 59 1.48 -7.81 -0.36
N GLU A 60 1.32 -9.01 -0.92
CA GLU A 60 2.09 -10.19 -0.49
C GLU A 60 3.60 -10.04 -0.75
N GLU A 61 3.98 -9.48 -1.90
CA GLU A 61 5.37 -9.16 -2.22
C GLU A 61 5.96 -8.16 -1.22
N MET A 62 5.23 -7.07 -0.92
CA MET A 62 5.60 -6.08 0.08
C MET A 62 5.79 -6.73 1.46
N CYS A 63 4.87 -7.62 1.84
CA CYS A 63 4.93 -8.34 3.12
C CYS A 63 6.18 -9.22 3.21
N ARG A 64 6.45 -10.05 2.19
CA ARG A 64 7.67 -10.89 2.14
C ARG A 64 8.95 -10.07 2.24
N ASN A 65 9.03 -8.97 1.49
CA ASN A 65 10.20 -8.09 1.48
C ASN A 65 10.40 -7.43 2.85
N LYS A 66 9.32 -6.96 3.49
CA LYS A 66 9.38 -6.35 4.82
C LYS A 66 9.82 -7.36 5.88
N ILE A 67 9.28 -8.57 5.87
CA ILE A 67 9.68 -9.66 6.77
C ILE A 67 11.17 -9.96 6.60
N ALA A 68 11.66 -10.09 5.36
CA ALA A 68 13.08 -10.36 5.10
C ALA A 68 13.99 -9.24 5.65
N SER A 69 13.59 -7.97 5.47
CA SER A 69 14.32 -6.83 6.03
C SER A 69 14.31 -6.82 7.56
N LEU A 70 13.16 -7.09 8.18
CA LEU A 70 13.02 -7.13 9.64
C LEU A 70 13.87 -8.25 10.25
N LYS A 71 13.89 -9.44 9.64
CA LYS A 71 14.75 -10.55 10.09
C LYS A 71 16.23 -10.16 10.12
N LYS A 72 16.72 -9.47 9.09
CA LYS A 72 18.11 -8.97 9.06
C LYS A 72 18.39 -7.95 10.18
N GLN A 73 17.41 -7.09 10.49
CA GLN A 73 17.54 -6.14 11.59
C GLN A 73 17.57 -6.85 12.95
N ILE A 74 16.77 -7.91 13.12
CA ILE A 74 16.78 -8.76 14.32
C ILE A 74 18.15 -9.42 14.48
N GLU A 75 18.68 -10.11 13.45
CA GLU A 75 20.03 -10.73 13.51
C GLU A 75 21.11 -9.71 13.89
N LYS A 76 21.06 -8.50 13.34
CA LYS A 76 21.99 -7.44 13.66
C LYS A 76 21.91 -7.04 15.14
N LEU A 77 20.70 -6.94 15.69
CA LEU A 77 20.49 -6.60 17.11
C LEU A 77 20.93 -7.74 18.03
N GLU A 78 20.65 -8.99 17.67
CA GLU A 78 21.07 -10.18 18.42
C GLU A 78 22.60 -10.32 18.49
N GLY A 79 23.32 -9.90 17.44
CA GLY A 79 24.78 -9.91 17.40
C GLY A 79 25.47 -8.68 18.02
N MET A 80 24.70 -7.71 18.52
CA MET A 80 25.28 -6.44 18.99
C MET A 80 25.92 -6.61 20.38
N LYS A 81 27.16 -6.10 20.52
CA LYS A 81 27.87 -5.98 21.80
C LYS A 81 28.21 -4.51 22.02
N PHE A 82 28.18 -4.08 23.28
CA PHE A 82 28.32 -2.67 23.68
C PHE A 82 29.55 -2.43 24.60
N GLU A 83 30.44 -3.42 24.69
CA GLU A 83 31.71 -3.37 25.45
C GLU A 83 32.89 -2.99 24.53
#